data_AF-A0A934DDN4-F1
#
_entry.id   AF-A0A934DDN4-F1
#
_cell.length_a   1.000
_cell.length_b   1.000
_cell.length_c   1.000
_cell.angle_alpha   90.00
_cell.angle_beta   90.00
_cell.angle_gamma   90.00
#
_symmetry.space_group_name_H-M   'P 1'
#
loop_
_entity.id
_entity.type
_entity.pdbx_description
1 polymer ?
#
loop_
_entity_poly.entity_id
_entity_poly.type
_entity_poly.pdbx_seq_one_letter_code
_entity_poly.pdbx_strand_id
1 'polypeptide(L)' 'MKGIHFVVDEDGRRNSVVIDLRKHADLWEDFYDSLIAKMREDEPRDTLSSVKARLRRAGKIRG' A
#
# COMPACT_ATOMS: atom_id res chain seq x y z
N MET A 1 17.22 11.67 -9.39
CA MET A 1 15.93 10.97 -9.30
C MET A 1 15.24 11.05 -10.66
N LYS A 2 15.37 10.03 -11.53
CA LYS A 2 14.73 10.06 -12.86
C LYS A 2 13.25 9.67 -12.71
N GLY A 3 12.34 10.36 -13.40
CA GLY A 3 10.91 10.06 -13.35
C GLY A 3 10.18 10.56 -12.11
N ILE A 4 10.78 11.49 -11.36
CA ILE A 4 10.11 12.24 -10.29
C ILE A 4 10.21 13.72 -10.65
N HIS A 5 9.05 14.35 -10.83
CA HIS A 5 8.93 15.76 -11.20
C HIS A 5 8.18 16.49 -10.10
N PHE A 6 8.71 17.63 -9.65
CA PHE A 6 8.06 18.45 -8.64
C PHE A 6 7.33 19.61 -9.32
N VAL A 7 6.12 19.88 -8.85
CA VAL A 7 5.42 21.14 -9.11
C VAL A 7 5.86 22.12 -8.03
N VAL A 8 6.33 23.29 -8.48
CA VAL A 8 6.90 24.32 -7.62
C VAL A 8 6.01 25.56 -7.73
N ASP A 9 5.69 26.19 -6.61
CA ASP A 9 4.97 27.46 -6.58
C ASP A 9 5.87 28.66 -6.94
N GLU A 10 5.27 29.84 -6.97
CA GLU A 10 5.96 31.11 -7.32
C GLU A 10 7.06 31.48 -6.31
N ASP A 11 6.95 31.02 -5.06
CA ASP A 11 7.93 31.23 -4.00
C ASP A 11 9.06 30.17 -4.02
N GLY A 12 9.02 29.22 -4.95
CA GLY A 12 10.00 28.15 -5.06
C GLY A 12 9.74 26.94 -4.16
N ARG A 13 8.57 26.84 -3.50
CA ARG A 13 8.21 25.70 -2.65
C ARG A 13 7.60 24.57 -3.47
N ARG A 14 8.03 23.34 -3.19
CA ARG A 14 7.50 22.13 -3.84
C ARG A 14 6.19 21.74 -3.16
N ASN A 15 5.07 21.85 -3.88
CA ASN A 15 3.75 21.56 -3.33
C ASN A 15 3.20 20.19 -3.76
N SER A 16 3.62 19.69 -4.92
CA SER A 16 3.10 18.46 -5.52
C SER A 16 4.19 17.72 -6.26
N VAL A 17 3.98 16.43 -6.51
CA VAL A 17 4.92 15.56 -7.23
C VAL A 17 4.19 14.69 -8.24
N VAL A 18 4.80 14.52 -9.43
CA VAL A 18 4.40 13.56 -10.46
C VAL A 18 5.45 12.46 -10.52
N ILE A 19 5.02 11.21 -10.34
CA ILE A 19 5.89 10.04 -10.25
C ILE A 19 5.58 9.11 -11.43
N ASP A 20 6.61 8.70 -12.19
CA ASP A 20 6.48 7.64 -13.21
C ASP A 20 6.39 6.27 -12.54
N LEU A 21 5.17 5.74 -12.47
CA LEU A 21 4.89 4.46 -11.83
C LEU A 21 5.61 3.29 -12.50
N ARG A 22 6.04 3.36 -13.77
CA ARG A 22 6.81 2.25 -14.39
C ARG A 22 8.22 2.15 -13.82
N LYS A 23 8.75 3.25 -13.27
CA LYS A 23 10.08 3.31 -12.68
C LYS A 23 10.07 3.17 -11.17
N HIS A 24 8.95 3.55 -10.55
CA HIS A 24 8.79 3.63 -9.10
C HIS A 24 7.54 2.89 -8.63
N ALA A 25 7.19 1.79 -9.32
CA ALA A 25 6.02 0.96 -8.98
C ALA A 25 6.08 0.50 -7.53
N ASP A 26 7.22 -0.06 -7.12
CA ASP A 26 7.45 -0.59 -5.77
C ASP A 26 7.29 0.49 -4.70
N LEU A 27 7.82 1.70 -4.94
CA LEU A 27 7.67 2.82 -4.00
C LEU A 27 6.20 3.24 -3.86
N TRP A 28 5.46 3.21 -4.96
CA TRP A 28 4.03 3.52 -4.93
C TRP A 28 3.23 2.41 -4.23
N GLU A 29 3.58 1.14 -4.46
CA GLU A 29 3.00 -0.02 -3.78
C GLU A 29 3.16 0.10 -2.26
N ASP A 30 4.38 0.35 -1.76
CA ASP A 30 4.65 0.53 -0.33
C ASP A 30 3.81 1.64 0.31
N PHE A 31 3.69 2.78 -0.38
CA PHE A 31 2.90 3.91 0.10
C PHE A 31 1.41 3.57 0.13
N TYR A 32 0.91 2.97 -0.95
CA TYR A 32 -0.51 2.63 -1.08
C TYR A 32 -0.92 1.55 -0.08
N ASP A 33 -0.12 0.52 0.11
CA ASP A 33 -0.37 -0.55 1.08
C ASP A 33 -0.46 0.00 2.50
N SER A 34 0.45 0.90 2.87
CA SER A 34 0.45 1.56 4.18
C SER A 34 -0.81 2.41 4.39
N LEU A 35 -1.22 3.16 3.37
CA LEU A 35 -2.45 3.96 3.41
C LEU A 35 -3.68 3.08 3.58
N ILE A 36 -3.79 1.99 2.80
CA ILE A 36 -4.90 1.05 2.90
C ILE A 36 -4.93 0.37 4.27
N ALA A 37 -3.78 -0.08 4.80
CA ALA A 37 -3.71 -0.66 6.13
C ALA A 37 -4.23 0.31 7.20
N LYS A 38 -3.86 1.60 7.10
CA LYS A 38 -4.31 2.64 8.03
C LYS A 38 -5.81 2.93 7.89
N MET A 39 -6.32 3.02 6.67
CA MET A 39 -7.75 3.23 6.42
C MET A 39 -8.63 2.11 6.98
N ARG A 40 -8.09 0.89 7.03
CA ARG A 40 -8.80 -0.32 7.47
C ARG A 40 -8.45 -0.73 8.91
N GLU A 41 -7.80 0.16 9.67
CA GLU A 41 -7.30 -0.16 11.01
C GLU A 41 -8.44 -0.56 11.96
N ASP A 42 -9.60 0.09 11.85
CA ASP A 42 -10.75 -0.13 12.72
C ASP A 42 -11.73 -1.20 12.21
N GLU A 43 -11.45 -1.83 11.05
CA GLU A 43 -12.29 -2.91 10.55
C GLU A 43 -12.25 -4.14 11.49
N PRO A 44 -13.34 -4.89 11.63
CA PRO A 44 -13.36 -6.13 12.40
C PRO A 44 -12.26 -7.11 11.94
N ARG A 45 -11.51 -7.65 12.90
CA ARG A 45 -10.37 -8.54 12.62
C ARG A 45 -10.67 -9.97 13.03
N ASP A 46 -10.25 -10.90 12.19
CA ASP A 46 -10.19 -12.33 12.53
C ASP A 46 -8.83 -12.65 13.17
N THR A 47 -8.81 -13.60 14.11
CA THR A 47 -7.55 -14.15 14.60
C THR A 47 -6.86 -15.00 13.53
N LEU A 48 -5.53 -15.01 13.49
CA LEU A 48 -4.80 -15.84 12.53
C LEU A 48 -5.19 -17.34 12.64
N SER A 49 -5.52 -17.82 13.83
CA SER A 49 -5.96 -19.19 14.05
C SER A 49 -7.34 -19.46 13.44
N SER A 50 -8.31 -18.53 13.54
CA SER A 50 -9.63 -18.68 12.91
C SER A 50 -9.51 -18.73 11.38
N VAL A 51 -8.67 -17.85 10.81
CA VAL A 51 -8.38 -17.81 9.38
C VAL A 51 -7.72 -19.12 8.93
N LYS A 52 -6.68 -19.59 9.62
CA LYS A 52 -6.00 -20.86 9.30
C LYS A 52 -6.97 -22.05 9.34
N ALA A 53 -7.82 -22.12 10.36
CA ALA A 53 -8.83 -23.18 10.45
C ALA A 53 -9.81 -23.15 9.27
N ARG A 54 -10.28 -21.95 8.88
CA ARG A 54 -11.17 -21.76 7.72
C ARG A 54 -10.50 -22.17 6.41
N LEU A 55 -9.24 -21.80 6.21
CA LEU A 55 -8.48 -22.16 5.00
C LEU A 55 -8.19 -23.67 4.91
N ARG A 56 -7.92 -24.33 6.02
CA ARG A 56 -7.77 -25.81 6.07
C ARG A 56 -9.07 -26.52 5.72
N ARG A 57 -10.21 -26.09 6.29
CA ARG A 57 -11.54 -26.61 5.93
C ARG A 57 -11.84 -26.43 4.45
N ALA A 58 -11.39 -25.32 3.87
CA ALA A 58 -11.54 -25.03 2.44
C ALA A 58 -10.50 -25.75 1.54
N GLY A 59 -9.60 -26.56 2.10
CA GLY A 59 -8.55 -27.26 1.35
C GLY A 59 -7.49 -26.35 0.72
N LYS A 60 -7.45 -25.07 1.08
CA LYS A 60 -6.55 -24.07 0.47
C LYS A 60 -5.13 -24.11 1.02
N ILE A 61 -4.96 -24.62 2.25
CA ILE A 61 -3.66 -24.80 2.89
C ILE A 61 -3.58 -26.17 3.52
N ARG A 62 -2.40 -26.80 3.46
CA ARG A 62 -2.10 -28.03 4.19
C ARG A 62 -1.56 -27.67 5.58
N GLY A 63 -1.78 -28.59 6.52
CA GLY A 63 -1.22 -28.49 7.88
C GLY A 63 0.29 -28.54 7.85
#